data_AF-A0A0S8F562-F1
#
_entry.id   AF-A0A0S8F562-F1
#
_cell.length_a   1.000
_cell.length_b   1.000
_cell.length_c   1.000
_cell.angle_alpha   90.00
_cell.angle_beta   90.00
_cell.angle_gamma   90.00
#
_symmetry.space_group_name_H-M   'P 1'
#
loop_
_entity.id
_entity.type
_entity.pdbx_description
1 polymer ?
#
loop_
_entity_poly.entity_id
_entity_poly.type
_entity_poly.pdbx_seq_one_letter_code
_entity_poly.pdbx_strand_id
1 'polypeptide(L)'
;MLAATWRPGPRSTKEEGMKQEITWICIALLAALPAFAAQPNVHPGQWEATIKTEMPGMPMAIPPVTQRYCLRAEDLVPKTQDPGQECQLLEHTVDGDTVTWRVKCDSQGMKTSGTGKITYAGDTYKGRIDMTMQQGDAPAMSMIQTLEGRRVGECK
;
A
#
# COMPACT_ATOMS: atom_id res chain seq x y z
N MET A 1 -31.23 -9.94 88.68
CA MET A 1 -30.24 -11.02 88.95
C MET A 1 -30.13 -11.87 87.70
N LEU A 2 -28.90 -12.28 87.34
CA LEU A 2 -28.47 -13.32 86.39
C LEU A 2 -29.24 -13.50 85.06
N ALA A 3 -28.50 -13.39 83.96
CA ALA A 3 -28.98 -13.61 82.59
C ALA A 3 -29.16 -15.11 82.24
N ALA A 4 -30.03 -15.37 81.26
CA ALA A 4 -30.32 -16.70 80.74
C ALA A 4 -29.36 -17.15 79.61
N THR A 5 -29.45 -18.43 79.26
CA THR A 5 -28.50 -19.21 78.46
C THR A 5 -28.89 -19.34 76.98
N TRP A 6 -27.93 -19.55 76.06
CA TRP A 6 -28.03 -20.57 74.97
C TRP A 6 -26.72 -20.86 74.18
N ARG A 7 -26.75 -21.94 73.38
CA ARG A 7 -25.69 -22.59 72.54
C ARG A 7 -25.73 -22.09 71.05
N PRO A 8 -24.92 -22.51 70.03
CA PRO A 8 -24.04 -23.70 69.83
C PRO A 8 -22.61 -23.32 69.30
N GLY A 9 -21.77 -24.10 68.58
CA GLY A 9 -21.76 -25.49 68.05
C GLY A 9 -20.51 -25.77 67.14
N PRO A 10 -20.09 -27.03 66.85
CA PRO A 10 -18.84 -27.33 66.13
C PRO A 10 -19.00 -27.61 64.62
N ARG A 11 -18.00 -27.24 63.79
CA ARG A 11 -17.77 -27.84 62.45
C ARG A 11 -16.34 -27.67 61.92
N SER A 12 -15.88 -28.70 61.21
CA SER A 12 -14.57 -28.86 60.55
C SER A 12 -14.45 -28.11 59.21
N THR A 13 -13.21 -27.76 58.83
CA THR A 13 -12.59 -27.76 57.47
C THR A 13 -11.29 -26.92 57.51
N LYS A 14 -10.20 -27.19 56.78
CA LYS A 14 -9.71 -28.40 56.07
C LYS A 14 -8.20 -28.17 55.87
N GLU A 15 -7.35 -29.17 56.10
CA GLU A 15 -5.93 -29.09 55.70
C GLU A 15 -5.78 -29.15 54.16
N GLU A 16 -4.68 -28.60 53.63
CA GLU A 16 -3.77 -29.24 52.64
C GLU A 16 -2.83 -28.19 52.03
N GLY A 17 -1.52 -28.49 52.00
CA GLY A 17 -0.46 -27.49 51.84
C GLY A 17 -0.13 -27.09 50.40
N MET A 18 0.01 -25.78 50.16
CA MET A 18 0.48 -25.19 48.90
C MET A 18 2.00 -25.31 48.76
N LYS A 19 2.45 -26.50 48.31
CA LYS A 19 3.81 -26.74 47.79
C LYS A 19 3.93 -25.92 46.49
N GLN A 20 4.77 -24.88 46.43
CA GLN A 20 6.21 -25.01 46.18
C GLN A 20 6.49 -25.95 45.00
N GLU A 21 6.21 -25.50 43.77
CA GLU A 21 6.82 -25.92 42.49
C GLU A 21 6.29 -25.02 41.33
N ILE A 22 6.60 -23.71 41.33
CA ILE A 22 6.42 -22.83 40.14
C ILE A 22 7.65 -21.91 39.99
N THR A 23 8.83 -22.52 40.05
CA THR A 23 10.02 -21.96 39.39
C THR A 23 9.86 -22.20 37.87
N TRP A 24 10.44 -21.35 37.01
CA TRP A 24 10.34 -21.39 35.54
C TRP A 24 9.10 -20.74 34.87
N ILE A 25 8.65 -19.59 35.37
CA ILE A 25 8.08 -18.56 34.46
C ILE A 25 9.26 -17.84 33.79
N CYS A 26 9.92 -18.54 32.86
CA CYS A 26 10.99 -17.94 32.06
C CYS A 26 10.36 -17.00 31.02
N ILE A 27 10.67 -15.72 31.23
CA ILE A 27 10.41 -14.57 30.36
C ILE A 27 10.59 -14.95 28.88
N ALA A 28 9.48 -15.27 28.23
CA ALA A 28 9.33 -15.31 26.78
C ALA A 28 8.43 -14.15 26.35
N LEU A 29 8.74 -12.95 26.86
CA LEU A 29 8.18 -11.70 26.34
C LEU A 29 8.87 -11.40 25.00
N LEU A 30 8.56 -12.23 24.01
CA LEU A 30 9.04 -12.09 22.64
C LEU A 30 8.48 -10.77 22.13
N ALA A 31 9.33 -9.74 22.11
CA ALA A 31 8.93 -8.41 21.70
C ALA A 31 8.42 -8.48 20.26
N ALA A 32 7.10 -8.39 20.10
CA ALA A 32 6.46 -8.15 18.82
C ALA A 32 6.82 -6.74 18.39
N LEU A 33 8.03 -6.59 17.84
CA LEU A 33 8.45 -5.38 17.16
C LEU A 33 7.39 -5.08 16.10
N PRO A 34 6.76 -3.90 16.13
CA PRO A 34 5.86 -3.52 15.05
C PRO A 34 6.70 -3.53 13.77
N ALA A 35 6.35 -4.41 12.85
CA ALA A 35 6.87 -4.35 11.49
C ALA A 35 6.31 -3.07 10.86
N PHE A 36 7.05 -1.97 11.03
CA PHE A 36 6.82 -0.74 10.28
C PHE A 36 7.00 -1.08 8.81
N ALA A 37 5.89 -1.30 8.12
CA ALA A 37 5.87 -1.34 6.67
C ALA A 37 6.47 -0.02 6.19
N ALA A 38 7.64 -0.10 5.54
CA ALA A 38 8.32 1.07 5.01
C ALA A 38 7.40 1.71 3.97
N GLN A 39 6.77 2.83 4.33
CA GLN A 39 6.04 3.64 3.37
C GLN A 39 7.07 4.35 2.49
N PRO A 40 6.81 4.50 1.17
CA PRO A 40 7.68 5.24 0.29
C PRO A 40 7.96 6.64 0.81
N ASN A 41 9.20 7.09 0.67
CA ASN A 41 9.63 8.45 0.97
C ASN A 41 8.99 9.44 -0.01
N VAL A 42 7.76 9.89 0.30
CA VAL A 42 6.98 10.81 -0.53
C VAL A 42 6.23 11.81 0.34
N HIS A 43 6.34 13.09 0.00
CA HIS A 43 5.62 14.14 0.72
C HIS A 43 4.27 14.47 0.03
N PRO A 44 3.14 14.43 0.77
CA PRO A 44 1.86 14.91 0.27
C PRO A 44 1.93 16.37 -0.21
N GLY A 45 1.09 16.75 -1.17
CA GLY A 45 1.01 18.12 -1.66
C GLY A 45 0.68 18.21 -3.14
N GLN A 46 0.87 19.41 -3.71
CA GLN A 46 0.75 19.63 -5.15
C GLN A 46 2.03 19.12 -5.83
N TRP A 47 1.86 18.26 -6.82
CA TRP A 47 2.93 17.75 -7.67
C TRP A 47 2.76 18.25 -9.10
N GLU A 48 3.90 18.34 -9.79
CA GLU A 48 4.01 18.58 -11.22
C GLU A 48 4.82 17.45 -11.84
N ALA A 49 4.28 16.81 -12.87
CA ALA A 49 4.88 15.65 -13.51
C ALA A 49 4.97 15.86 -15.02
N THR A 50 6.14 15.57 -15.59
CA THR A 50 6.35 15.53 -17.03
C THR A 50 6.33 14.09 -17.51
N ILE A 51 5.48 13.82 -18.49
CA ILE A 51 5.27 12.51 -19.10
C ILE A 51 5.84 12.54 -20.52
N LYS A 52 6.78 11.63 -20.80
CA LYS A 52 7.34 11.39 -22.14
C LYS A 52 6.75 10.07 -22.64
N THR A 53 6.08 10.10 -23.80
CA THR A 53 5.43 8.92 -24.38
C THR A 53 6.16 8.48 -25.65
N GLU A 54 6.53 7.21 -25.70
CA GLU A 54 7.19 6.55 -26.82
C GLU A 54 6.28 5.44 -27.36
N MET A 55 6.09 5.39 -28.67
CA MET A 55 5.31 4.34 -29.35
C MET A 55 6.20 3.67 -30.40
N PRO A 56 6.77 2.48 -30.10
CA PRO A 56 7.61 1.75 -31.04
C PRO A 56 6.92 1.54 -32.39
N GLY A 57 7.63 1.83 -33.48
CA GLY A 57 7.11 1.75 -34.85
C GLY A 57 6.48 3.04 -35.39
N MET A 58 6.25 4.06 -34.56
CA MET A 58 5.81 5.39 -35.02
C MET A 58 7.01 6.35 -35.16
N PRO A 59 7.23 6.99 -36.33
CA PRO A 59 8.38 7.87 -36.56
C PRO A 59 8.22 9.28 -35.95
N MET A 60 7.10 9.57 -35.28
CA MET A 60 6.80 10.87 -34.68
C MET A 60 7.05 10.83 -33.18
N ALA A 61 7.89 11.75 -32.68
CA ALA A 61 8.03 11.99 -31.25
C ALA A 61 6.79 12.73 -30.72
N ILE A 62 6.10 12.14 -29.73
CA ILE A 62 5.02 12.83 -29.03
C ILE A 62 5.66 13.91 -28.12
N PRO A 63 5.22 15.19 -28.19
CA PRO A 63 5.70 16.21 -27.28
C PRO A 63 5.46 15.82 -25.80
N PRO A 64 6.43 16.00 -24.90
CA PRO A 64 6.22 15.73 -23.49
C PRO A 64 5.09 16.59 -22.91
N VAL A 65 4.21 15.98 -22.12
CA VAL A 65 3.09 16.67 -21.46
C VAL A 65 3.42 16.87 -19.99
N THR A 66 3.31 18.11 -19.50
CA THR A 66 3.45 18.42 -18.08
C THR A 66 2.07 18.64 -17.46
N GLN A 67 1.74 17.88 -16.42
CA GLN A 67 0.48 17.96 -15.70
C GLN A 67 0.69 18.19 -14.20
N ARG A 68 -0.30 18.82 -13.56
CA ARG A 68 -0.29 19.08 -12.11
C ARG A 68 -1.45 18.37 -11.44
N TYR A 69 -1.16 17.70 -10.32
CA TYR A 69 -2.17 16.98 -9.53
C TYR A 69 -1.84 17.05 -8.04
N CYS A 70 -2.85 16.84 -7.20
CA CYS A 70 -2.67 16.72 -5.74
C CYS A 70 -2.35 15.25 -5.42
N LEU A 71 -1.23 15.01 -4.72
CA LEU A 71 -0.85 13.68 -4.23
C LEU A 71 -1.12 13.61 -2.72
N ARG A 72 -1.86 12.58 -2.31
CA ARG A 72 -2.17 12.27 -0.90
C ARG A 72 -1.39 11.03 -0.47
N ALA A 73 -1.19 10.85 0.83
CA ALA A 73 -0.40 9.74 1.36
C ALA A 73 -0.99 8.36 1.02
N GLU A 74 -2.30 8.29 0.80
CA GLU A 74 -3.03 7.07 0.47
C GLU A 74 -3.00 6.73 -1.04
N ASP A 75 -2.57 7.67 -1.89
CA ASP A 75 -2.70 7.61 -3.36
C ASP A 75 -1.34 7.40 -4.06
N LEU A 76 -0.54 6.45 -3.57
CA LEU A 76 0.84 6.18 -4.01
C LEU A 76 0.97 5.49 -5.38
N VAL A 77 -0.14 5.02 -5.94
CA VAL A 77 -0.22 4.65 -7.36
C VAL A 77 -0.87 5.82 -8.09
N PRO A 78 -0.27 6.36 -9.16
CA PRO A 78 -0.95 7.34 -10.00
C PRO A 78 -2.25 6.72 -10.49
N LYS A 79 -3.38 7.28 -10.06
CA LYS A 79 -4.69 6.92 -10.60
C LYS A 79 -4.68 7.36 -12.06
N THR A 80 -4.42 6.42 -12.97
CA THR A 80 -4.63 6.54 -14.41
C THR A 80 -6.12 6.69 -14.65
N GLN A 81 -6.61 7.90 -14.40
CA GLN A 81 -7.97 8.35 -14.63
C GLN A 81 -8.09 8.67 -16.12
N ASP A 82 -8.08 7.62 -16.95
CA ASP A 82 -8.79 7.67 -18.23
C ASP A 82 -10.27 7.44 -17.91
N PRO A 83 -11.13 8.49 -17.98
CA PRO A 83 -12.54 8.36 -17.62
C PRO A 83 -13.24 7.41 -18.61
N GLY A 84 -13.62 6.22 -18.13
CA GLY A 84 -14.31 5.19 -18.92
C GLY A 84 -13.57 3.85 -19.07
N GLN A 85 -12.42 3.64 -18.42
CA GLN A 85 -11.76 2.33 -18.36
C GLN A 85 -11.86 1.69 -16.97
N GLU A 86 -12.59 0.58 -16.87
CA GLU A 86 -12.53 -0.32 -15.70
C GLU A 86 -11.25 -1.16 -15.77
N CYS A 87 -10.18 -0.66 -15.16
CA CYS A 87 -8.91 -1.37 -15.04
C CYS A 87 -8.86 -2.20 -13.75
N GLN A 88 -8.69 -3.51 -13.90
CA GLN A 88 -8.45 -4.43 -12.79
C GLN A 88 -6.97 -4.33 -12.36
N LEU A 89 -6.74 -4.04 -11.07
CA LEU A 89 -5.42 -4.13 -10.45
C LEU A 89 -5.11 -5.61 -10.17
N LEU A 90 -4.10 -6.15 -10.84
CA LEU A 90 -3.70 -7.56 -10.74
C LEU A 90 -2.66 -7.78 -9.64
N GLU A 91 -1.67 -6.88 -9.57
CA GLU A 91 -0.57 -6.93 -8.61
C GLU A 91 -0.24 -5.50 -8.16
N HIS A 92 0.12 -5.36 -6.88
CA HIS A 92 0.61 -4.12 -6.29
C HIS A 92 1.62 -4.47 -5.19
N THR A 93 2.84 -3.95 -5.33
CA THR A 93 3.95 -4.22 -4.42
C THR A 93 4.64 -2.92 -4.07
N VAL A 94 4.92 -2.74 -2.77
CA VAL A 94 5.69 -1.63 -2.23
C VAL A 94 6.97 -2.24 -1.64
N ASP A 95 8.12 -1.81 -2.16
CA ASP A 95 9.45 -2.23 -1.71
C ASP A 95 10.27 -0.97 -1.41
N GLY A 96 10.30 -0.58 -0.13
CA GLY A 96 10.82 0.70 0.32
C GLY A 96 10.18 1.87 -0.43
N ASP A 97 11.02 2.65 -1.12
CA ASP A 97 10.60 3.81 -1.91
C ASP A 97 9.99 3.47 -3.29
N THR A 98 9.95 2.19 -3.66
CA THR A 98 9.51 1.74 -4.99
C THR A 98 8.13 1.11 -4.95
N VAL A 99 7.20 1.68 -5.69
CA VAL A 99 5.85 1.16 -5.92
C VAL A 99 5.81 0.53 -7.32
N THR A 100 5.43 -0.73 -7.41
CA THR A 100 5.25 -1.47 -8.68
C THR A 100 3.84 -2.01 -8.74
N TRP A 101 3.16 -1.85 -9.89
CA TRP A 101 1.80 -2.34 -10.09
C TRP A 101 1.61 -2.96 -11.47
N ARG A 102 0.67 -3.91 -11.58
CA ARG A 102 0.20 -4.44 -12.85
C ARG A 102 -1.31 -4.28 -12.96
N VAL A 103 -1.77 -3.72 -14.07
CA VAL A 103 -3.18 -3.53 -14.40
C VAL A 103 -3.56 -4.26 -15.68
N LYS A 104 -4.83 -4.63 -15.78
CA LYS A 104 -5.46 -5.09 -17.01
C LYS A 104 -6.83 -4.43 -17.15
N CYS A 105 -7.05 -3.76 -18.27
CA CYS A 105 -8.31 -3.11 -18.62
C CYS A 105 -8.92 -3.85 -19.81
N ASP A 106 -10.25 -4.00 -19.83
CA ASP A 106 -11.00 -4.49 -20.98
C ASP A 106 -12.17 -3.53 -21.19
N SER A 107 -12.18 -2.80 -22.31
CA SER A 107 -13.21 -1.81 -22.62
C SER A 107 -13.54 -1.86 -24.11
N GLN A 108 -14.80 -2.14 -24.43
CA GLN A 108 -15.34 -2.17 -25.80
C GLN A 108 -14.54 -3.07 -26.76
N GLY A 109 -13.98 -4.19 -26.28
CA GLY A 109 -13.18 -5.13 -27.07
C GLY A 109 -11.71 -4.72 -27.26
N MET A 110 -11.28 -3.60 -26.67
CA MET A 110 -9.87 -3.24 -26.51
C MET A 110 -9.36 -3.75 -25.17
N LYS A 111 -8.36 -4.64 -25.23
CA LYS A 111 -7.66 -5.19 -24.07
C LYS A 111 -6.35 -4.43 -23.88
N THR A 112 -6.16 -3.86 -22.71
CA THR A 112 -4.92 -3.18 -22.33
C THR A 112 -4.31 -3.91 -21.15
N SER A 113 -3.01 -4.21 -21.21
CA SER A 113 -2.20 -4.58 -20.04
C SER A 113 -1.18 -3.48 -19.77
N GLY A 114 -0.92 -3.19 -18.50
CA GLY A 114 0.06 -2.18 -18.08
C GLY A 114 0.87 -2.65 -16.90
N THR A 115 2.17 -2.42 -16.92
CA THR A 115 3.05 -2.57 -15.74
C THR A 115 3.69 -1.21 -15.46
N GLY A 116 3.44 -0.68 -14.27
CA GLY A 116 4.00 0.58 -13.80
C GLY A 116 5.01 0.36 -12.68
N LYS A 117 6.08 1.16 -12.67
CA LYS A 117 7.05 1.25 -11.58
C LYS A 117 7.36 2.72 -11.32
N ILE A 118 7.23 3.16 -10.07
CA ILE A 118 7.69 4.46 -9.59
C ILE A 118 8.63 4.26 -8.42
N THR A 119 9.72 5.03 -8.39
CA THR A 119 10.58 5.18 -7.21
C THR A 119 10.49 6.63 -6.74
N TYR A 120 10.06 6.80 -5.49
CA TYR A 120 9.93 8.09 -4.81
C TYR A 120 11.24 8.50 -4.14
N ALA A 121 11.43 9.80 -3.94
CA ALA A 121 12.60 10.39 -3.29
C ALA A 121 12.23 11.77 -2.70
N GLY A 122 11.39 11.75 -1.67
CA GLY A 122 10.87 12.90 -0.94
C GLY A 122 9.98 13.79 -1.81
N ASP A 123 10.58 14.87 -2.31
CA ASP A 123 9.94 15.88 -3.17
C ASP A 123 10.14 15.59 -4.68
N THR A 124 10.71 14.44 -5.04
CA THR A 124 10.85 13.99 -6.43
C THR A 124 10.44 12.54 -6.60
N TYR A 125 10.12 12.13 -7.84
CA TYR A 125 10.03 10.71 -8.20
C TYR A 125 10.43 10.51 -9.67
N LYS A 126 10.81 9.27 -9.99
CA LYS A 126 10.95 8.80 -11.37
C LYS A 126 10.09 7.56 -11.59
N GLY A 127 9.47 7.48 -12.76
CA GLY A 127 8.55 6.40 -13.11
C GLY A 127 8.71 5.91 -14.53
N ARG A 128 8.32 4.66 -14.75
CA ARG A 128 8.11 4.05 -16.06
C ARG A 128 6.82 3.26 -16.05
N ILE A 129 6.05 3.36 -17.13
CA ILE A 129 4.86 2.54 -17.37
C ILE A 129 5.00 1.93 -18.77
N ASP A 130 5.01 0.61 -18.83
CA ASP A 130 5.02 -0.17 -20.05
C ASP A 130 3.60 -0.72 -20.29
N MET A 131 2.99 -0.37 -21.41
CA MET A 131 1.61 -0.74 -21.77
C MET A 131 1.57 -1.47 -23.10
N THR A 132 0.64 -2.42 -23.22
CA THR A 132 0.32 -3.13 -24.46
C THR A 132 -1.18 -3.10 -24.69
N MET A 133 -1.60 -2.65 -25.87
CA MET A 133 -2.99 -2.52 -26.29
C MET A 133 -3.27 -3.50 -27.44
N GLN A 134 -4.39 -4.22 -27.36
CA GLN A 134 -4.84 -5.16 -28.40
C GLN A 134 -6.33 -4.94 -28.69
N GLN A 135 -6.69 -4.77 -29.96
CA GLN A 135 -8.08 -4.57 -30.40
C GLN A 135 -8.46 -5.65 -31.41
N GLY A 136 -9.30 -6.61 -30.98
CA GLY A 136 -9.64 -7.78 -31.79
C GLY A 136 -8.38 -8.52 -32.29
N ASP A 137 -8.35 -8.83 -33.58
CA ASP A 137 -7.23 -9.52 -34.25
C ASP A 137 -6.13 -8.57 -34.78
N ALA A 138 -6.22 -7.27 -34.49
CA ALA A 138 -5.19 -6.32 -34.89
C ALA A 138 -3.85 -6.58 -34.16
N PRO A 139 -2.69 -6.26 -34.77
CA PRO A 139 -1.40 -6.33 -34.09
C PRO A 139 -1.40 -5.55 -32.78
N ALA A 140 -0.80 -6.13 -31.73
CA ALA A 140 -0.68 -5.46 -30.45
C ALA A 140 0.23 -4.22 -30.57
N MET A 141 -0.23 -3.10 -30.02
CA MET A 141 0.50 -1.84 -29.98
C MET A 141 1.14 -1.67 -28.60
N SER A 142 2.45 -1.44 -28.56
CA SER A 142 3.17 -1.12 -27.33
C SER A 142 3.24 0.40 -27.13
N MET A 143 3.10 0.84 -25.89
CA MET A 143 3.28 2.24 -25.49
C MET A 143 4.11 2.30 -24.21
N ILE A 144 5.12 3.14 -24.23
CA ILE A 144 6.08 3.33 -23.14
C ILE A 144 5.91 4.76 -22.63
N GLN A 145 5.72 4.93 -21.33
CA GLN A 145 5.70 6.24 -20.69
C GLN A 145 6.82 6.33 -19.66
N THR A 146 7.60 7.40 -19.72
CA THR A 146 8.57 7.78 -18.68
C THR A 146 8.06 9.02 -17.97
N LEU A 147 8.04 8.98 -16.64
CA LEU A 147 7.51 10.03 -15.78
C LEU A 147 8.62 10.61 -14.91
N GLU A 148 8.73 11.94 -14.88
CA GLU A 148 9.59 12.66 -13.94
C GLU A 148 8.74 13.68 -13.18
N GLY A 149 8.63 13.51 -11.86
CA GLY A 149 7.76 14.31 -11.00
C GLY A 149 8.51 15.07 -9.91
N ARG A 150 7.97 16.24 -9.56
CA ARG A 150 8.46 17.09 -8.46
C ARG A 150 7.31 17.70 -7.66
N ARG A 151 7.49 17.85 -6.35
CA ARG A 151 6.58 18.62 -5.49
C ARG A 151 6.73 20.11 -5.82
N VAL A 152 5.61 20.84 -5.84
CA VAL A 152 5.55 22.27 -6.14
C VAL A 152 4.83 23.11 -5.08
N GLY A 153 4.38 22.48 -3.98
CA GLY A 153 3.81 23.16 -2.81
C GLY A 153 2.71 22.31 -2.15
N GLU A 154 1.85 22.97 -1.37
CA GLU A 154 0.61 22.37 -0.87
C GLU A 154 -0.46 22.27 -1.95
N CYS A 155 -1.39 21.31 -1.81
CA CYS A 155 -2.58 21.28 -2.67
C CYS A 155 -3.45 22.53 -2.46
N LYS A 156 -4.16 22.94 -3.51
CA LYS A 156 -5.17 24.01 -3.47
C LYS A 156 -6.56 23.46 -3.19
#